data_AF-A0A917LVC6-F1
#
_entry.id   AF-A0A917LVC6-F1
#
_cell.length_a   1.000
_cell.length_b   1.000
_cell.length_c   1.000
_cell.angle_alpha   90.00
_cell.angle_beta   90.00
_cell.angle_gamma   90.00
#
_symmetry.space_group_name_H-M   'P 1'
#
loop_
_entity.id
_entity.type
_entity.pdbx_description
1 polymer ?
#
loop_
_entity_poly.entity_id
_entity_poly.type
_entity_poly.pdbx_seq_one_letter_code
_entity_poly.pdbx_strand_id
1 'polypeptide(L)'
;MNGEVRFLPSGKTVKVRRGTTLLDAARQAGLTIRTRCGGKAACFMCKMSVTPDSELLPIADNERHKLAGLEGEHIRLSCQARVAGKVTAEIPPDPLRSAVERLLAKQAEEQDDKLW
;
A
#
# COMPACT_ATOMS: atom_id res chain seq x y z
N MET A 1 10.86 -15.06 15.38
CA MET A 1 10.02 -15.38 14.21
C MET A 1 9.92 -14.13 13.35
N ASN A 2 10.40 -14.22 12.12
CA ASN A 2 10.40 -13.10 11.17
C ASN A 2 9.15 -13.20 10.28
N GLY A 3 8.62 -12.07 9.83
CA GLY A 3 7.58 -11.98 8.82
C GLY A 3 8.17 -11.63 7.45
N GLU A 4 7.40 -11.85 6.40
CA GLU A 4 7.77 -11.54 5.01
C GLU A 4 6.67 -10.69 4.39
N VAL A 5 7.05 -9.57 3.77
CA VAL A 5 6.11 -8.64 3.16
C VAL A 5 6.45 -8.47 1.69
N ARG A 6 5.47 -8.72 0.82
CA ARG A 6 5.55 -8.47 -0.62
C ARG A 6 4.71 -7.25 -1.00
N PHE A 7 5.30 -6.30 -1.71
CA PHE A 7 4.66 -5.06 -2.13
C PHE A 7 4.35 -5.04 -3.63
N LEU A 8 3.07 -4.93 -3.97
CA LEU A 8 2.58 -4.78 -5.34
C LEU A 8 2.27 -3.30 -5.65
N PRO A 9 2.39 -2.86 -6.91
CA PRO A 9 2.81 -3.61 -8.11
C PRO A 9 4.33 -3.76 -8.24
N SER A 10 5.13 -3.16 -7.34
CA SER A 10 6.60 -3.13 -7.45
C SER A 10 7.29 -4.50 -7.44
N GLY A 11 6.60 -5.54 -6.95
CA GLY A 11 7.13 -6.89 -6.79
C GLY A 11 8.18 -7.05 -5.69
N LYS A 12 8.57 -5.97 -5.00
CA LYS A 12 9.61 -6.01 -3.97
C LYS A 12 9.17 -6.81 -2.75
N THR A 13 10.08 -7.58 -2.19
CA THR A 13 9.85 -8.41 -1.00
C THR A 13 10.89 -8.09 0.06
N VAL A 14 10.47 -8.02 1.32
CA VAL A 14 11.34 -7.73 2.46
C VAL A 14 11.02 -8.62 3.64
N LYS A 15 12.05 -9.06 4.36
CA LYS A 15 11.91 -9.80 5.61
C LYS A 15 12.02 -8.85 6.79
N VAL A 16 11.03 -8.86 7.67
CA VAL A 16 10.94 -7.95 8.81
C VAL A 16 10.67 -8.72 10.09
N ARG A 17 10.85 -8.06 11.24
CA ARG A 17 10.49 -8.67 12.52
C ARG A 17 8.95 -8.67 12.66
N ARG A 18 8.41 -9.69 13.33
CA ARG A 18 7.02 -9.65 13.82
C ARG A 18 6.77 -8.36 14.60
N GLY A 19 5.66 -7.68 14.31
CA GLY A 19 5.27 -6.40 14.90
C GLY A 19 5.76 -5.15 14.15
N THR A 20 6.65 -5.29 13.16
CA THR A 20 7.05 -4.18 12.28
C THR A 20 5.85 -3.67 11.47
N THR A 21 5.73 -2.36 11.30
CA THR A 21 4.64 -1.76 10.52
C THR A 21 4.85 -1.98 9.02
N LEU A 22 3.78 -2.03 8.23
CA LEU A 22 3.90 -2.09 6.77
C LEU A 22 4.58 -0.84 6.20
N LEU A 23 4.42 0.31 6.84
CA LEU A 23 5.13 1.53 6.47
C LEU A 23 6.64 1.38 6.62
N ASP A 24 7.11 0.84 7.75
CA ASP A 24 8.54 0.62 7.97
C ASP A 24 9.09 -0.51 7.07
N ALA A 25 8.30 -1.56 6.85
CA ALA A 25 8.65 -2.61 5.90
C ALA A 25 8.81 -2.04 4.47
N ALA A 26 7.89 -1.17 4.03
CA ALA A 26 7.96 -0.51 2.73
C ALA A 26 9.23 0.35 2.62
N ARG A 27 9.56 1.11 3.67
CA ARG A 27 10.79 1.91 3.73
C ARG A 27 12.05 1.04 3.63
N GLN A 28 12.09 -0.10 4.32
CA GLN A 28 13.21 -1.06 4.21
C GLN A 28 13.32 -1.67 2.81
N ALA A 29 12.20 -1.85 2.10
CA ALA A 29 12.18 -2.27 0.69
C ALA A 29 12.54 -1.13 -0.29
N GLY A 30 12.84 0.09 0.20
CA GLY A 30 13.08 1.26 -0.63
C GLY A 30 11.83 1.71 -1.39
N LEU A 31 10.65 1.57 -0.77
CA LEU A 31 9.37 2.07 -1.27
C LEU A 31 8.91 3.23 -0.39
N THR A 32 8.53 4.33 -1.03
CA THR A 32 8.09 5.54 -0.34
C THR A 32 6.57 5.58 -0.31
N ILE A 33 6.00 5.48 0.89
CA ILE A 33 4.58 5.71 1.14
C ILE A 33 4.41 7.11 1.72
N ARG A 34 3.52 7.92 1.13
CA ARG A 34 3.27 9.28 1.62
C ARG A 34 2.65 9.24 3.02
N THR A 35 3.24 10.00 3.93
CA THR A 35 2.75 10.13 5.31
C THR A 35 2.89 11.58 5.78
N ARG A 36 1.79 12.16 6.28
CA ARG A 36 1.79 13.52 6.85
C ARG A 36 1.63 13.54 8.37
N CYS A 37 0.89 12.58 8.94
CA CYS A 37 0.60 12.55 10.38
C CYS A 37 1.67 11.86 11.24
N GLY A 38 2.79 11.43 10.66
CA GLY A 38 3.84 10.71 11.39
C GLY A 38 3.40 9.36 11.96
N GLY A 39 2.42 8.69 11.33
CA GLY A 39 1.93 7.39 11.80
C GLY A 39 0.92 7.45 12.94
N LYS A 40 0.17 8.56 13.07
CA LYS A 40 -0.88 8.74 14.09
C LYS A 40 -2.30 8.40 13.60
N ALA A 41 -2.42 7.68 12.49
CA ALA A 41 -3.70 7.35 11.85
C ALA A 41 -4.62 8.57 11.53
N ALA A 42 -4.07 9.78 11.35
CA ALA A 42 -4.87 11.00 11.16
C ALA A 42 -5.01 11.43 9.69
N CYS A 43 -3.99 11.20 8.85
CA CYS A 43 -3.93 11.77 7.49
C CYS A 43 -4.49 10.90 6.37
N PHE A 44 -4.71 9.60 6.59
CA PHE A 44 -5.22 8.64 5.59
C PHE A 44 -4.36 8.43 4.32
N MET A 45 -3.27 9.17 4.13
CA MET A 45 -2.38 9.08 2.95
C MET A 45 -1.62 7.75 2.83
N CYS A 46 -1.50 7.02 3.95
CA CYS A 46 -0.82 5.74 4.04
C CYS A 46 -1.76 4.54 3.82
N LYS A 47 -2.94 4.80 3.26
CA LYS A 47 -3.93 3.77 2.93
C LYS A 47 -3.36 2.81 1.88
N MET A 48 -3.59 1.53 2.08
CA MET A 48 -3.21 0.48 1.13
C MET A 48 -4.20 -0.70 1.19
N SER A 49 -4.28 -1.48 0.12
CA SER A 49 -4.99 -2.76 0.12
C SER A 49 -4.04 -3.88 0.57
N VAL A 50 -4.58 -4.88 1.24
CA VAL A 50 -3.85 -6.11 1.58
C VAL A 50 -4.68 -7.30 1.15
N THR A 51 -4.00 -8.38 0.79
CA THR A 51 -4.71 -9.58 0.37
C THR A 51 -5.33 -10.30 1.58
N PRO A 52 -6.45 -11.02 1.41
CA PRO A 52 -7.14 -11.72 2.49
C PRO A 52 -6.30 -12.80 3.18
N ASP A 53 -5.33 -13.38 2.48
CA ASP A 53 -4.35 -14.36 3.00
C ASP A 53 -3.21 -13.73 3.81
N SER A 54 -3.20 -12.40 3.96
CA SER A 54 -2.14 -11.69 4.68
C SER A 54 -2.24 -11.85 6.20
N GLU A 55 -1.15 -12.33 6.81
CA GLU A 55 -1.01 -12.44 8.25
C GLU A 55 -0.60 -11.10 8.88
N LEU A 56 -1.60 -10.29 9.21
CA LEU A 56 -1.45 -9.06 9.98
C LEU A 56 -1.95 -9.22 11.42
N LEU A 57 -1.42 -8.39 12.32
CA LEU A 57 -2.00 -8.24 13.64
C LEU A 57 -3.39 -7.57 13.57
N PRO A 58 -4.25 -7.77 14.59
CA PRO A 58 -5.57 -7.16 14.67
C PRO A 58 -5.52 -5.65 14.44
N ILE A 59 -6.59 -5.12 13.85
CA ILE A 59 -6.75 -3.68 13.64
C ILE A 59 -6.76 -2.94 14.98
N ALA A 60 -5.93 -1.92 15.10
CA ALA A 60 -5.91 -1.07 16.28
C ALA A 60 -7.09 -0.09 16.25
N ASP A 61 -7.56 0.35 17.41
CA ASP A 61 -8.76 1.19 17.51
C ASP A 61 -8.63 2.50 16.73
N ASN A 62 -7.45 3.14 16.77
CA ASN A 62 -7.20 4.36 16.02
C ASN A 62 -7.33 4.16 14.49
N GLU A 63 -6.88 3.03 13.97
CA GLU A 63 -7.02 2.63 12.57
C GLU A 63 -8.47 2.36 12.23
N ARG A 64 -9.18 1.62 13.09
CA ARG A 64 -10.60 1.30 12.93
C ARG A 64 -11.48 2.56 12.89
N HIS A 65 -11.31 3.45 13.87
CA HIS A 65 -12.04 4.71 13.91
C HIS A 65 -11.81 5.57 12.66
N LYS A 66 -10.60 5.52 12.09
CA LYS A 66 -10.29 6.27 10.88
C LYS A 66 -10.84 5.62 9.60
N LEU A 67 -10.85 4.29 9.53
CA LEU A 67 -11.38 3.55 8.38
C LEU A 67 -12.90 3.55 8.32
N ALA A 68 -13.58 3.68 9.47
CA ALA A 68 -15.03 3.89 9.56
C ALA A 68 -15.85 2.90 8.70
N GLY A 69 -15.47 1.61 8.70
CA GLY A 69 -16.17 0.54 7.96
C GLY A 69 -15.45 0.06 6.70
N LEU A 70 -14.41 0.75 6.24
CA LEU A 70 -13.61 0.34 5.07
C LEU A 70 -12.72 -0.89 5.34
N GLU A 71 -12.63 -1.38 6.58
CA GLU A 71 -11.87 -2.59 6.89
C GLU A 71 -12.38 -3.85 6.16
N GLY A 72 -13.66 -3.88 5.77
CA GLY A 72 -14.28 -4.98 5.05
C GLY A 72 -13.75 -5.18 3.61
N GLU A 73 -13.11 -4.16 3.05
CA GLU A 73 -12.49 -4.21 1.71
C GLU A 73 -11.00 -4.61 1.77
N HIS A 74 -10.55 -5.17 2.91
CA HIS A 74 -9.14 -5.44 3.19
C HIS A 74 -8.23 -4.20 3.04
N ILE A 75 -8.81 -3.02 3.32
CA ILE A 75 -8.07 -1.76 3.36
C ILE A 75 -7.47 -1.59 4.74
N ARG A 76 -6.17 -1.25 4.76
CA ARG A 76 -5.42 -0.98 6.00
C ARG A 76 -4.62 0.31 5.87
N LEU A 77 -4.27 0.90 7.01
CA LEU A 77 -3.31 1.99 7.09
C LEU A 77 -1.93 1.39 7.34
N SER A 78 -1.04 1.49 6.36
CA SER A 78 0.32 0.91 6.45
C SER A 78 1.09 1.34 7.70
N CYS A 79 0.82 2.53 8.24
CA CYS A 79 1.44 3.02 9.47
C CYS A 79 0.96 2.34 10.76
N GLN A 80 -0.20 1.69 10.75
CA GLN A 80 -0.78 0.97 11.90
C GLN A 80 -0.79 -0.55 11.69
N ALA A 81 -0.91 -1.01 10.44
CA ALA A 81 -0.87 -2.40 10.07
C ALA A 81 0.49 -3.01 10.45
N ARG A 82 0.48 -3.97 11.38
CA ARG A 82 1.68 -4.65 11.86
C ARG A 82 1.74 -6.07 11.33
N VAL A 83 2.93 -6.47 10.90
CA VAL A 83 3.19 -7.78 10.30
C VAL A 83 3.17 -8.86 11.38
N ALA A 84 2.34 -9.87 11.18
CA ALA A 84 2.41 -11.11 11.94
C ALA A 84 3.24 -12.14 11.16
N GLY A 85 2.93 -12.46 9.91
CA GLY A 85 3.63 -13.50 9.16
C GLY A 85 3.92 -13.10 7.73
N LYS A 86 3.37 -13.86 6.79
CA LYS A 86 3.45 -13.56 5.35
C LYS A 86 2.34 -12.56 4.99
N VAL A 87 2.71 -11.47 4.34
CA VAL A 87 1.79 -10.40 3.96
C VAL A 87 2.01 -10.02 2.51
N THR A 88 0.94 -9.90 1.74
CA THR A 88 0.95 -9.31 0.41
C THR A 88 0.13 -8.02 0.45
N ALA A 89 0.78 -6.92 0.11
CA ALA A 89 0.23 -5.59 0.28
C ALA A 89 0.36 -4.79 -1.02
N GLU A 90 -0.71 -4.14 -1.43
CA GLU A 90 -0.83 -3.36 -2.65
C GLU A 90 -0.78 -1.87 -2.35
N ILE A 91 0.25 -1.20 -2.87
CA ILE A 91 0.41 0.24 -2.72
C ILE A 91 -0.39 0.91 -3.84
N PRO A 92 -1.44 1.70 -3.54
CA PRO A 92 -2.20 2.38 -4.56
C PRO A 92 -1.28 3.35 -5.32
N PRO A 93 -1.38 3.41 -6.66
CA PRO A 93 -0.59 4.35 -7.44
C PRO A 93 -0.92 5.78 -7.03
N ASP A 94 0.09 6.65 -7.06
CA ASP A 94 -0.11 8.08 -6.83
C ASP A 94 -1.14 8.60 -7.86
N PRO A 95 -2.14 9.40 -7.46
CA PRO A 95 -3.13 9.94 -8.39
C PRO A 95 -2.50 10.74 -9.55
N LEU A 96 -1.30 11.31 -9.36
CA LEU A 96 -0.55 11.90 -10.46
C LEU A 96 -0.02 10.84 -11.45
N ARG A 97 0.45 9.69 -10.95
CA ARG A 97 0.91 8.60 -11.81
C ARG A 97 -0.21 7.99 -12.64
N SER A 98 -1.37 7.75 -12.04
CA SER A 98 -2.52 7.19 -12.77
C SER A 98 -3.06 8.18 -13.82
N ALA A 99 -3.00 9.49 -13.55
CA ALA A 99 -3.31 10.51 -14.55
C ALA A 99 -2.30 10.51 -15.71
N VAL A 100 -0.99 10.43 -15.41
CA VAL A 100 0.06 10.36 -16.42
C VAL A 100 -0.06 9.09 -17.27
N GLU A 101 -0.30 7.93 -16.67
CA GLU A 101 -0.50 6.67 -17.40
C GLU A 101 -1.69 6.75 -18.37
N ARG A 102 -2.81 7.34 -17.95
CA ARG A 102 -3.98 7.56 -18.83
C ARG A 102 -3.67 8.51 -19.99
N LEU A 103 -2.87 9.55 -19.75
CA LEU A 103 -2.42 10.48 -20.79
C LEU A 103 -1.51 9.79 -21.80
N LEU A 104 -0.54 8.99 -21.33
CA LEU A 104 0.36 8.23 -22.19
C LEU A 104 -0.38 7.17 -23.01
N ALA A 105 -1.36 6.48 -22.43
CA ALA A 105 -2.20 5.52 -23.15
C ALA A 105 -2.99 6.18 -24.29
N LYS A 106 -3.60 7.35 -24.05
CA LYS A 106 -4.30 8.12 -25.09
C LYS A 106 -3.36 8.58 -26.22
N GLN A 107 -2.14 9.01 -25.87
CA GLN A 107 -1.16 9.44 -26.88
C GLN A 107 -0.67 8.29 -27.76
N ALA A 108 -0.55 7.08 -27.20
CA ALA A 108 -0.17 5.90 -27.97
C ALA A 108 -1.27 5.52 -28.99
N GLU A 109 -2.55 5.57 -28.61
CA GLU A 109 -3.68 5.36 -29.52
C GLU A 109 -3.70 6.41 -30.65
N GLU A 110 -3.51 7.69 -30.33
CA GLU A 110 -3.48 8.79 -31.33
C GLU A 110 -2.26 8.74 -32.26
N GLN A 111 -1.14 8.14 -31.84
CA GLN A 111 0.05 7.96 -32.67
C GLN A 111 -0.09 6.75 -33.60
N ASP A 112 -0.71 5.67 -33.16
CA ASP A 112 -0.96 4.47 -33.97
C ASP A 112 -1.93 4.77 -35.12
N ASP A 113 -3.00 5.54 -34.84
CA ASP A 113 -4.01 5.96 -35.81
C ASP A 113 -3.49 6.97 -36.85
N LYS A 114 -2.34 7.61 -36.57
CA LYS A 114 -1.61 8.50 -37.51
C LYS A 114 -0.55 7.79 -38.35
N LEU A 115 -0.25 6.53 -38.04
CA LEU A 115 0.78 5.74 -38.72
C LEU A 115 0.23 4.90 -39.89
N TRP A 116 -1.08 4.97 -40.13
CA TRP A 116 -1.79 4.47 -41.30
C TRP A 116 -2.36 5.62 -42.13
#